data_AF-A0A353IN02-F1
#
_entry.id   AF-A0A353IN02-F1
#
_cell.length_a   1.000
_cell.length_b   1.000
_cell.length_c   1.000
_cell.angle_alpha   90.00
_cell.angle_beta   90.00
_cell.angle_gamma   90.00
#
_symmetry.space_group_name_H-M   'P 1'
#
loop_
_entity.id
_entity.type
_entity.pdbx_description
1 polymer ?
#
loop_
_entity_poly.entity_id
_entity_poly.type
_entity_poly.pdbx_seq_one_letter_code
_entity_poly.pdbx_strand_id
1 'polypeptide(L)' 'MTNFLQEGRPPLVLASASAARRTLLASTGLTFSTKAAHLDEAAMRTALGLKGTVDPSDVAEVLARAKAEAVSGQSGEA' A
#
# COMPACT_ATOMS: atom_id res chain seq x y z
N MET A 1 -7.32 24.01 2.85
CA MET A 1 -6.95 24.24 1.43
C MET A 1 -5.73 23.37 1.11
N THR A 2 -5.92 22.09 0.79
CA THR A 2 -4.81 21.14 0.53
C THR A 2 -5.06 20.18 -0.64
N ASN A 3 -6.12 20.39 -1.43
CA ASN A 3 -6.54 19.42 -2.44
C ASN A 3 -5.80 19.52 -3.80
N PHE A 4 -4.86 20.45 -3.97
CA PHE A 4 -4.17 20.67 -5.26
C PHE A 4 -3.36 19.44 -5.71
N LEU A 5 -2.84 18.64 -4.78
CA LEU A 5 -2.11 17.39 -5.08
C LEU A 5 -3.01 16.32 -5.72
N GLN A 6 -4.33 16.46 -5.63
CA GLN A 6 -5.31 15.46 -6.03
C GLN A 6 -6.32 16.00 -7.05
N GLU A 7 -6.10 17.21 -7.57
CA GLU A 7 -6.94 17.77 -8.64
C GLU A 7 -6.90 16.89 -9.89
N GLY A 8 -8.08 16.48 -10.37
CA GLY A 8 -8.23 15.60 -11.53
C GLY A 8 -7.72 14.16 -11.34
N ARG A 9 -7.39 13.74 -10.11
CA ARG A 9 -6.94 12.38 -9.80
C ARG A 9 -8.09 11.51 -9.26
N PRO A 10 -8.08 10.19 -9.49
CA PRO A 10 -9.05 9.30 -8.88
C PRO A 10 -8.89 9.27 -7.35
N PRO A 11 -9.90 8.80 -6.59
CA PRO A 11 -9.82 8.64 -5.15
C PRO A 11 -8.60 7.82 -4.73
N LEU A 12 -7.88 8.31 -3.73
CA LEU A 12 -6.67 7.65 -3.22
C LEU A 12 -7.02 6.66 -2.11
N VAL A 13 -6.48 5.44 -2.21
CA VAL A 13 -6.64 4.39 -1.19
C VAL A 13 -5.26 3.97 -0.66
N LEU A 14 -5.07 4.04 0.65
CA LEU A 14 -3.92 3.45 1.33
C LEU A 14 -4.18 1.96 1.59
N ALA A 15 -3.52 1.10 0.81
CA ALA A 15 -3.57 -0.35 0.92
C ALA A 15 -2.72 -0.91 2.10
N SER A 16 -2.84 -0.31 3.29
CA SER A 16 -2.05 -0.67 4.46
C SER A 16 -2.82 -0.54 5.77
N ALA A 17 -2.66 -1.52 6.66
CA ALA A 17 -3.15 -1.46 8.05
C ALA A 17 -2.23 -0.62 8.97
N SER A 18 -1.08 -0.14 8.49
CA SER A 18 -0.10 0.56 9.33
C SER A 18 -0.60 1.94 9.79
N ALA A 19 -0.74 2.12 11.10
CA ALA A 19 -1.07 3.40 11.71
C ALA A 19 -0.02 4.48 11.40
N ALA A 20 1.28 4.12 11.44
CA ALA A 20 2.37 5.04 11.13
C ALA A 20 2.28 5.60 9.70
N ARG A 21 2.02 4.74 8.69
CA ARG A 21 1.87 5.18 7.29
C ARG A 21 0.64 6.07 7.11
N ARG A 22 -0.45 5.78 7.81
CA ARG A 22 -1.66 6.62 7.82
C ARG A 22 -1.35 8.01 8.37
N THR A 23 -0.71 8.09 9.54
CA THR A 23 -0.37 9.38 10.16
C THR A 23 0.59 10.18 9.28
N LEU A 24 1.61 9.52 8.71
CA LEU A 24 2.57 10.16 7.81
C LEU A 24 1.86 10.75 6.59
N LEU A 25 1.03 9.99 5.89
CA LEU A 25 0.29 10.50 4.72
C LEU A 25 -0.76 11.55 5.07
N ALA A 26 -1.41 11.46 6.23
CA ALA A 26 -2.34 12.48 6.69
C ALA A 26 -1.64 13.82 6.94
N SER A 27 -0.41 13.80 7.44
CA SER A 27 0.38 15.00 7.70
C SER A 27 0.76 15.80 6.43
N THR A 28 0.69 15.19 5.25
CA THR A 28 0.98 15.87 3.98
C THR A 28 -0.24 16.57 3.36
N GLY A 29 -1.39 16.53 4.03
CA GLY A 29 -2.63 17.14 3.55
C GLY A 29 -3.37 16.33 2.48
N LEU A 30 -2.97 15.07 2.25
CA LEU A 30 -3.66 14.15 1.35
C LEU A 30 -4.99 13.67 1.94
N THR A 31 -6.00 13.59 1.09
CA THR A 31 -7.28 12.97 1.37
C THR A 31 -7.28 11.54 0.82
N PHE A 32 -7.45 10.54 1.67
CA PHE A 32 -7.45 9.13 1.24
C PHE A 32 -8.32 8.28 2.16
N SER A 33 -8.82 7.17 1.62
CA SER A 33 -9.40 6.09 2.42
C SER A 33 -8.33 5.05 2.72
N THR A 34 -8.59 4.17 3.69
CA THR A 34 -7.64 3.12 4.04
C THR A 34 -8.30 1.77 3.99
N LYS A 35 -7.63 0.80 3.38
CA LYS A 35 -8.09 -0.59 3.33
C LYS A 35 -6.90 -1.50 3.57
N ALA A 36 -7.01 -2.39 4.55
CA ALA A 36 -5.97 -3.38 4.80
C ALA A 36 -5.99 -4.42 3.67
N ALA A 37 -4.83 -4.72 3.10
CA ALA A 37 -4.68 -5.88 2.24
C ALA A 37 -4.66 -7.13 3.12
N HIS A 38 -5.59 -8.06 2.90
CA HIS A 38 -5.68 -9.33 3.62
C HIS A 38 -4.69 -10.36 3.03
N LEU A 39 -3.39 -10.02 3.05
CA LEU A 39 -2.31 -10.87 2.55
C LEU A 39 -1.47 -11.40 3.72
N ASP A 40 -1.04 -12.65 3.61
CA ASP A 40 -0.04 -13.21 4.51
C ASP A 40 1.37 -12.74 4.08
N GLU A 41 1.75 -11.56 4.57
CA GLU A 41 3.07 -10.99 4.27
C GLU A 41 4.23 -11.89 4.76
N ALA A 42 4.05 -12.68 5.82
CA ALA A 42 5.10 -13.53 6.36
C ALA A 42 5.35 -14.76 5.45
N ALA A 43 4.28 -15.37 4.95
CA ALA A 43 4.38 -16.43 3.96
C ALA A 43 5.01 -15.91 2.66
N MET A 44 4.59 -14.75 2.17
CA MET A 44 5.16 -14.14 0.95
C MET A 44 6.65 -13.83 1.10
N ARG A 45 7.06 -13.26 2.24
CA ARG A 45 8.48 -13.01 2.59
C ARG A 45 9.33 -14.28 2.55
N THR A 46 8.78 -15.37 3.06
CA THR A 46 9.44 -16.68 3.05
C THR A 46 9.56 -17.22 1.63
N ALA A 47 8.47 -17.12 0.84
CA ALA A 47 8.44 -17.57 -0.56
C ALA A 47 9.39 -16.78 -1.47
N LEU A 48 9.54 -15.47 -1.23
CA LEU A 48 10.44 -14.59 -1.98
C LEU A 48 11.92 -14.77 -1.62
N GLY A 49 12.27 -15.72 -0.73
CA GLY A 49 13.66 -16.05 -0.51
C GLY A 49 14.43 -15.01 0.31
N LEU A 50 13.78 -14.35 1.28
CA LEU A 50 14.47 -13.55 2.31
C LEU A 50 15.51 -14.36 3.13
N LYS A 51 15.65 -15.67 2.87
CA LYS A 51 16.70 -16.55 3.38
C LYS A 51 17.99 -16.52 2.54
N GLY A 52 18.33 -15.40 1.89
CA GLY A 52 19.74 -15.10 1.58
C GLY A 52 20.11 -14.74 0.14
N THR A 53 19.17 -14.64 -0.80
CA THR A 53 19.51 -14.37 -2.21
C THR A 53 18.86 -13.13 -2.83
N VAL A 54 17.82 -12.59 -2.19
CA VAL A 54 17.04 -11.46 -2.71
C VAL A 54 17.27 -10.24 -1.84
N ASP A 55 17.44 -9.07 -2.47
CA ASP A 55 17.63 -7.83 -1.76
C ASP A 55 16.37 -7.50 -0.92
N PRO A 56 16.50 -7.06 0.34
CA PRO A 56 15.35 -6.67 1.15
C PRO A 56 14.45 -5.60 0.49
N SER A 57 15.02 -4.73 -0.35
CA SER A 57 14.28 -3.72 -1.10
C SER A 57 13.41 -4.33 -2.19
N ASP A 58 13.89 -5.35 -2.92
CA ASP A 58 13.10 -6.09 -3.91
C ASP A 58 11.89 -6.76 -3.24
N VAL A 59 12.10 -7.36 -2.07
CA VAL A 59 11.01 -8.00 -1.32
C VAL A 59 9.99 -6.97 -0.85
N ALA A 60 10.45 -5.79 -0.42
CA ALA A 60 9.56 -4.70 -0.05
C ALA A 60 8.74 -4.20 -1.24
N GLU A 61 9.32 -4.10 -2.43
CA GLU A 61 8.64 -3.71 -3.66
C GLU A 61 7.56 -4.73 -4.05
N VAL A 62 7.90 -6.03 -4.05
CA VAL A 62 6.94 -7.08 -4.37
C VAL A 62 5.75 -7.09 -3.41
N LEU A 63 6.02 -6.96 -2.10
CA LEU A 63 4.95 -6.88 -1.09
C LEU A 63 4.11 -5.62 -1.25
N ALA A 64 4.73 -4.47 -1.56
CA ALA A 64 4.00 -3.22 -1.78
C ALA A 64 3.06 -3.34 -2.97
N ARG A 65 3.55 -3.89 -4.08
CA ARG A 65 2.76 -4.14 -5.30
C ARG A 65 1.61 -5.10 -5.03
N ALA A 66 1.88 -6.25 -4.42
CA ALA A 66 0.85 -7.23 -4.12
C ALA A 66 -0.28 -6.67 -3.24
N LYS A 67 0.05 -5.83 -2.25
CA LYS A 67 -0.95 -5.15 -1.43
C LYS A 67 -1.82 -4.19 -2.22
N ALA A 68 -1.20 -3.39 -3.09
CA ALA A 68 -1.92 -2.44 -3.94
C ALA A 68 -2.86 -3.16 -4.90
N GLU A 69 -2.39 -4.23 -5.56
CA GLU A 69 -3.18 -5.05 -6.48
C GLU A 69 -4.35 -5.73 -5.75
N ALA A 70 -4.09 -6.33 -4.58
CA ALA A 70 -5.13 -6.97 -3.76
C ALA A 70 -6.24 -6.01 -3.39
N VAL A 71 -5.91 -4.78 -2.99
CA VAL A 71 -6.90 -3.76 -2.63
C VAL A 71 -7.59 -3.20 -3.88
N SER A 72 -6.87 -2.99 -4.98
CA SER A 72 -7.42 -2.51 -6.25
C SER A 72 -8.51 -3.45 -6.79
N GLY A 73 -8.26 -4.77 -6.78
CA GLY A 73 -9.24 -5.77 -7.20
C GLY A 73 -10.50 -5.85 -6.30
N GLN A 74 -10.43 -5.30 -5.08
CA GLN A 74 -11.56 -5.19 -4.16
C GLN A 74 -12.18 -3.78 -4.15
N SER A 75 -11.63 -2.82 -4.88
CA SER A 75 -12.06 -1.42 -4.90
C SER A 75 -12.77 -1.08 -6.20
N GLY A 76 -13.27 -2.09 -6.93
CA GLY A 76 -14.11 -1.88 -8.10
C GLY A 76 -15.47 -1.33 -7.70
N GLU A 77 -15.54 -0.03 -7.45
CA GLU A 77 -16.68 0.87 -7.68
C GLU A 77 -16.17 2.32 -7.82
N ALA A 78 -16.15 2.79 -9.06
CA ALA A 78 -16.78 4.04 -9.49
C ALA A 78 -17.30 3.82 -10.92
#